data_AF-A0A1S1LBY7-F1
#
_entry.id   AF-A0A1S1LBY7-F1
#
_cell.length_a   1.000
_cell.length_b   1.000
_cell.length_c   1.000
_cell.angle_alpha   90.00
_cell.angle_beta   90.00
_cell.angle_gamma   90.00
#
_symmetry.space_group_name_H-M   'P 1'
#
loop_
_entity.id
_entity.type
_entity.pdbx_description
1 polymer ?
#
loop_
_entity_poly.entity_id
_entity_poly.type
_entity_poly.pdbx_seq_one_letter_code
_entity_poly.pdbx_strand_id
1 'polypeptide(L)' 'MGKKTFHERDLVQIKSEYEAGNPSCFRIIEIYDGEAVLGQLDPNADRYIGVHIAIELDDPDLVEPAPEILEQYSRHVGK' A
#
# COMPACT_ATOMS: atom_id res chain seq x y z
N MET A 1 -0.41 3.85 -21.71
CA MET A 1 -0.46 3.74 -20.24
C MET A 1 0.75 2.92 -19.82
N GLY A 2 1.68 3.46 -19.02
CA GLY A 2 2.81 2.68 -18.53
C GLY A 2 2.31 1.58 -17.59
N LYS A 3 2.87 0.37 -17.70
CA LYS A 3 2.54 -0.73 -16.79
C LYS A 3 3.04 -0.35 -15.39
N LYS A 4 2.15 -0.28 -14.39
CA LYS A 4 2.57 -0.13 -12.99
C LYS A 4 3.48 -1.31 -12.66
N THR A 5 4.66 -1.05 -12.10
CA THR A 5 5.61 -2.11 -11.76
C THR A 5 5.84 -2.07 -10.26
N PHE A 6 4.99 -2.77 -9.52
CA PHE A 6 5.12 -2.92 -8.07
C PHE A 6 5.93 -4.17 -7.72
N HIS A 7 6.64 -4.10 -6.60
CA HIS A 7 7.48 -5.16 -6.05
C HIS A 7 7.15 -5.39 -4.58
N GLU A 8 7.57 -6.53 -4.05
CA GLU A 8 7.53 -6.76 -2.62
C GLU A 8 8.24 -5.64 -1.86
N ARG A 9 7.67 -5.28 -0.71
CA ARG A 9 8.06 -4.18 0.18
C ARG A 9 7.77 -2.77 -0.33
N ASP A 10 7.25 -2.61 -1.55
CA ASP A 10 6.77 -1.30 -2.01
C ASP A 10 5.63 -0.82 -1.11
N LEU A 11 5.61 0.50 -0.88
CA LEU A 11 4.50 1.17 -0.23
C LEU A 11 3.44 1.47 -1.28
N VAL A 12 2.19 1.20 -0.95
CA VAL A 12 1.04 1.36 -1.85
C VAL A 12 -0.18 1.87 -1.09
N GLN A 13 -1.15 2.36 -1.85
CA GLN A 13 -2.48 2.72 -1.36
C GLN A 13 -3.56 2.10 -2.22
N ILE A 14 -4.73 1.95 -1.61
CA ILE A 14 -5.98 1.66 -2.30
C ILE A 14 -6.63 3.01 -2.61
N LYS A 15 -6.74 3.34 -3.90
CA LYS A 15 -7.22 4.65 -4.36
C LYS A 15 -8.64 4.92 -3.88
N SER A 16 -9.53 3.94 -3.91
CA SER A 16 -10.90 4.07 -3.44
C SER A 16 -11.01 4.39 -1.94
N GLU A 17 -10.14 3.85 -1.10
CA GLU A 17 -10.07 4.20 0.34
C GLU A 17 -9.64 5.65 0.54
N TYR A 18 -8.65 6.09 -0.23
CA TYR A 18 -8.18 7.47 -0.20
C TYR A 18 -9.28 8.45 -0.65
N GLU A 19 -9.96 8.16 -1.76
CA GLU A 19 -11.06 8.99 -2.28
C GLU A 19 -12.29 9.01 -1.34
N ALA A 20 -12.50 7.95 -0.56
CA ALA A 20 -13.52 7.88 0.47
C ALA A 20 -13.16 8.66 1.76
N GLY A 21 -11.96 9.22 1.85
CA GLY A 21 -11.50 10.00 3.01
C GLY A 21 -10.99 9.14 4.17
N ASN A 22 -10.68 7.86 3.93
CA ASN A 22 -10.07 6.96 4.92
C ASN A 22 -8.73 6.42 4.41
N PRO A 23 -7.72 7.28 4.21
CA PRO A 23 -6.49 6.89 3.53
C PRO A 23 -5.61 6.00 4.42
N SER A 24 -5.52 4.73 4.06
CA SER A 24 -4.55 3.80 4.65
C SER A 24 -3.28 3.74 3.81
N CYS A 25 -2.15 3.43 4.44
CA CYS A 25 -0.91 3.08 3.75
C CYS A 25 -0.62 1.60 3.95
N PHE A 26 -0.23 0.92 2.88
CA PHE A 26 0.06 -0.51 2.89
C PHE A 26 1.49 -0.77 2.45
N ARG A 27 2.02 -1.92 2.86
CA ARG A 27 3.23 -2.50 2.28
C ARG A 27 2.88 -3.81 1.58
N ILE A 28 3.40 -4.02 0.39
CA ILE A 28 3.33 -5.32 -0.28
C ILE A 28 4.19 -6.31 0.51
N ILE A 29 3.56 -7.31 1.12
CA ILE A 29 4.23 -8.35 1.91
C ILE A 29 4.73 -9.46 0.99
N GLU A 30 3.93 -9.83 0.00
CA GLU A 30 4.16 -10.97 -0.89
C GLU A 30 3.49 -10.68 -2.23
N ILE A 31 4.09 -11.15 -3.32
CA ILE A 31 3.48 -11.18 -4.64
C ILE A 31 3.38 -12.63 -5.10
N TYR A 32 2.18 -13.08 -5.42
CA TYR A 32 1.93 -14.43 -5.90
C TYR A 32 0.83 -14.42 -6.95
N ASP A 33 1.06 -15.13 -8.06
CA ASP A 33 0.08 -15.34 -9.15
C ASP A 33 -0.57 -14.04 -9.70
N GLY A 34 0.19 -12.95 -9.73
CA GLY A 34 -0.29 -11.66 -10.22
C GLY A 34 -1.04 -10.81 -9.19
N GLU A 35 -1.21 -11.31 -7.96
CA GLU A 35 -1.79 -10.58 -6.84
C GLU A 35 -0.71 -10.09 -5.86
N ALA A 36 -0.95 -8.93 -5.27
CA ALA A 36 -0.18 -8.40 -4.15
C ALA A 36 -0.94 -8.62 -2.85
N VAL A 37 -0.29 -9.23 -1.87
CA VAL A 37 -0.76 -9.31 -0.49
C VAL A 37 -0.27 -8.09 0.27
N LEU A 38 -1.20 -7.29 0.78
CA LEU A 38 -0.96 -6.01 1.42
C LEU A 38 -1.09 -6.11 2.94
N GLY A 39 -0.10 -5.58 3.65
CA GLY A 39 -0.16 -5.32 5.09
C GLY A 39 -0.44 -3.85 5.36
N GLN A 40 -1.56 -3.54 6.03
CA GLN A 40 -1.86 -2.16 6.45
C GLN A 40 -0.87 -1.73 7.53
N LEU A 41 -0.21 -0.59 7.34
CA LEU A 41 0.78 -0.08 8.29
C LEU A 41 0.09 0.58 9.49
N ASP A 42 0.67 0.41 10.67
CA ASP A 42 0.38 1.27 11.82
C ASP A 42 1.18 2.58 11.69
N PRO A 43 0.56 3.77 11.62
CA PRO A 43 1.30 5.02 11.52
C PRO A 43 2.20 5.27 12.75
N ASN A 44 1.88 4.66 13.89
CA ASN A 44 2.55 4.90 15.16
C ASN A 44 3.51 3.76 15.60
N ALA A 45 3.53 2.62 14.89
CA ALA A 45 4.31 1.44 15.28
C ALA A 45 4.90 0.67 14.08
N ASP A 46 6.01 -0.05 14.30
CA ASP A 46 6.61 -0.95 13.30
C ASP A 46 5.87 -2.29 13.25
N ARG A 47 4.57 -2.27 12.92
CA ARG A 47 3.74 -3.46 12.77
C ARG A 47 2.68 -3.26 11.70
N TYR A 48 2.13 -4.37 11.22
CA TYR A 48 0.89 -4.36 10.46
C TYR A 48 -0.31 -4.40 11.39
N ILE A 49 -1.41 -3.78 10.95
CA ILE A 49 -2.70 -3.78 11.65
C ILE A 49 -3.77 -4.39 10.75
N GLY A 50 -4.86 -4.85 11.38
CA GLY A 50 -6.00 -5.40 10.65
C GLY A 50 -5.71 -6.73 9.97
N VAL A 51 -6.37 -6.93 8.83
CA VAL A 51 -6.30 -8.16 8.01
C VAL A 51 -5.49 -7.84 6.75
N HIS A 52 -4.73 -8.81 6.26
CA HIS A 52 -4.08 -8.65 4.95
C HIS A 52 -5.11 -8.61 3.83
N ILE A 53 -4.87 -7.76 2.83
CA ILE A 53 -5.74 -7.58 1.67
C ILE A 53 -5.01 -8.15 0.45
N ALA A 54 -5.70 -8.91 -0.40
CA ALA A 54 -5.18 -9.33 -1.70
C ALA A 54 -5.81 -8.46 -2.80
N ILE A 55 -4.99 -8.00 -3.75
CA ILE A 55 -5.43 -7.18 -4.89
C ILE A 55 -4.56 -7.48 -6.11
N GLU A 56 -5.13 -7.45 -7.31
CA GLU A 56 -4.39 -7.65 -8.56
C GLU A 56 -3.33 -6.54 -8.75
N LEU A 57 -2.14 -6.90 -9.24
CA LEU A 57 -1.04 -5.95 -9.45
C LEU A 57 -1.35 -4.88 -10.50
N ASP A 58 -2.19 -5.21 -11.47
CA ASP A 58 -2.66 -4.31 -12.52
C ASP A 58 -4.00 -3.65 -12.18
N ASP A 59 -4.52 -3.87 -10.97
CA ASP A 59 -5.73 -3.21 -10.51
C ASP A 59 -5.54 -1.68 -10.59
N PRO A 60 -6.47 -0.94 -11.23
CA PRO A 60 -6.41 0.52 -11.26
C PRO A 60 -6.42 1.14 -9.86
N ASP A 61 -7.00 0.45 -8.86
CA ASP A 61 -7.14 0.89 -7.47
C ASP A 61 -5.83 0.74 -6.67
N LEU A 62 -4.90 -0.13 -7.09
CA LEU A 62 -3.57 -0.24 -6.48
C LEU A 62 -2.64 0.86 -6.98
N VAL A 63 -2.36 1.87 -6.16
CA VAL A 63 -1.59 3.07 -6.57
C VAL A 63 -0.40 3.34 -5.66
N GLU A 64 0.56 4.13 -6.15
CA GLU A 64 1.58 4.71 -5.29
C GLU A 64 0.94 5.61 -4.23
N PRO A 65 1.48 5.67 -3.00
CA PRO A 65 0.92 6.51 -1.96
C PRO A 65 1.04 7.99 -2.29
N ALA A 66 0.02 8.76 -1.96
CA ALA A 66 0.06 10.21 -2.03
C ALA A 66 1.12 10.77 -1.05
N PRO A 67 1.86 11.83 -1.41
CA PRO A 67 2.95 12.37 -0.59
C PRO A 67 2.54 12.70 0.86
N GLU A 68 1.36 13.28 1.06
CA GLU A 68 0.81 13.63 2.37
C GLU A 68 0.51 12.40 3.24
N ILE A 69 0.31 11.23 2.63
CA ILE A 69 0.19 9.97 3.33
C ILE A 69 1.59 9.47 3.69
N LEU A 70 2.55 9.52 2.78
CA LEU A 70 3.94 9.17 3.11
C LEU A 70 4.50 9.99 4.28
N GLU A 71 4.13 11.27 4.39
CA GLU A 71 4.50 12.10 5.55
C GLU A 71 3.92 11.58 6.87
N GLN A 72 2.64 11.18 6.88
CA GLN A 72 1.99 10.59 8.05
C GLN A 72 2.61 9.24 8.45
N TYR A 73 3.09 8.48 7.47
CA TYR A 73 3.74 7.18 7.67
C TYR A 73 5.28 7.27 7.57
N SER A 74 5.86 8.45 7.81
CA SER A 74 7.29 8.74 7.61
C SER A 74 8.24 7.75 8.32
N ARG A 75 7.81 7.16 9.45
CA ARG A 75 8.54 6.08 10.14
C ARG A 75 8.82 4.86 9.25
N HIS A 76 7.96 4.61 8.26
CA HIS A 76 8.05 3.50 7.31
C HIS A 76 8.77 3.88 6.02
N VAL A 77 8.99 5.17 5.79
CA VAL A 77 9.63 5.76 4.61
C VAL A 77 11.10 6.01 4.95
N GLY A 78 11.95 4.98 4.82
CA GLY A 78 13.40 5.14 5.05
C GLY A 78 14.17 3.97 5.68
N LYS A 79 13.82 2.72 5.37
CA LYS A 79 14.67 1.56 5.70
C LYS A 79 15.06 0.79 4.45
#